data_AF-K9YMF4-F1
#
_entry.id   AF-K9YMF4-F1
#
_cell.length_a   1.000
_cell.length_b   1.000
_cell.length_c   1.000
_cell.angle_alpha   90.00
_cell.angle_beta   90.00
_cell.angle_gamma   90.00
#
_symmetry.space_group_name_H-M   'P 1'
#
loop_
_entity.id
_entity.type
_entity.pdbx_description
1 polymer ?
#
loop_
_entity_poly.entity_id
_entity_poly.type
_entity_poly.pdbx_seq_one_letter_code
_entity_poly.pdbx_strand_id
1 'polypeptide(L)' 'MTKLLKKAFQQAQRLSSDIQDEIAEQLIIDIENELQWQETLSNPDANFDAIIEMAEMAIIEDKEGKTENCSSK' A
#
# COMPACT_ATOMS: atom_id res chain seq x y z
N MET A 1 -12.68 -11.40 12.31
CA MET A 1 -11.67 -11.69 11.27
C MET A 1 -12.36 -12.22 10.02
N THR A 2 -12.03 -11.68 8.83
CA THR A 2 -12.59 -12.14 7.55
C THR A 2 -12.13 -13.57 7.23
N LYS A 3 -12.82 -14.25 6.29
CA LYS A 3 -12.44 -15.62 5.89
C LYS A 3 -11.02 -15.72 5.32
N LEU A 4 -10.60 -14.71 4.54
CA LEU A 4 -9.28 -14.67 3.92
C LEU A 4 -8.18 -14.44 4.95
N LEU A 5 -8.34 -13.46 5.83
CA LEU A 5 -7.36 -13.17 6.88
C LEU A 5 -7.20 -14.39 7.82
N LYS A 6 -8.30 -15.08 8.14
CA LYS A 6 -8.25 -16.35 8.89
C LYS A 6 -7.41 -17.41 8.19
N LYS A 7 -7.60 -17.58 6.87
CA LYS A 7 -6.84 -18.54 6.07
C LYS A 7 -5.36 -18.19 6.03
N ALA A 8 -4.99 -16.91 5.92
CA ALA A 8 -3.61 -16.45 5.94
C ALA A 8 -2.91 -16.85 7.25
N PHE A 9 -3.51 -16.55 8.41
CA PHE A 9 -2.96 -16.97 9.71
C PHE A 9 -2.84 -18.49 9.84
N GLN A 10 -3.81 -19.26 9.34
CA GLN A 10 -3.72 -20.73 9.34
C GLN A 10 -2.57 -21.26 8.47
N GLN A 11 -2.16 -20.56 7.42
CA GLN A 11 -0.97 -20.92 6.64
C GLN A 11 0.31 -20.52 7.39
N ALA A 12 0.34 -19.31 7.96
CA ALA A 12 1.50 -18.80 8.70
C ALA A 12 1.86 -19.70 9.90
N GLN A 13 0.86 -20.28 10.59
CA GLN A 13 1.05 -21.24 11.68
C GLN A 13 1.87 -22.48 11.32
N ARG A 14 2.04 -22.79 10.03
CA ARG A 14 2.81 -23.95 9.55
C ARG A 14 4.30 -23.63 9.38
N LEU A 15 4.69 -22.37 9.52
CA LEU A 15 6.05 -21.88 9.33
C LEU A 15 6.83 -21.91 10.65
N SER A 16 8.15 -21.69 10.62
CA SER A 16 8.95 -21.52 11.84
C SER A 16 8.55 -20.25 12.59
N SER A 17 8.86 -20.17 13.89
CA SER A 17 8.64 -18.97 14.71
C SER A 17 9.25 -17.73 14.07
N ASP A 18 10.49 -17.84 13.59
CA ASP A 18 11.23 -16.70 13.06
C ASP A 18 10.53 -16.11 11.82
N ILE A 19 9.98 -16.96 10.94
CA ILE A 19 9.22 -16.52 9.78
C ILE A 19 7.83 -16.01 10.19
N GLN A 20 7.22 -16.58 11.23
CA GLN A 20 5.95 -16.08 11.76
C GLN A 20 6.10 -14.66 12.32
N ASP A 21 7.20 -14.40 13.01
CA ASP A 21 7.50 -13.08 13.57
C ASP A 21 7.80 -12.06 12.46
N GLU A 22 8.58 -12.41 11.45
CA GLU A 22 8.79 -11.54 10.26
C GLU A 22 7.46 -11.18 9.57
N ILE A 23 6.56 -12.15 9.38
CA ILE A 23 5.23 -11.91 8.81
C ILE A 23 4.40 -11.01 9.72
N ALA A 24 4.47 -11.20 11.04
CA ALA A 24 3.73 -10.40 11.99
C ALA A 24 4.20 -8.95 12.00
N GLU A 25 5.52 -8.70 12.02
CA GLU A 25 6.11 -7.36 11.94
C GLU A 25 5.66 -6.63 10.68
N GLN A 26 5.76 -7.28 9.51
CA GLN A 26 5.31 -6.68 8.25
C GLN A 26 3.81 -6.37 8.27
N LEU A 27 2.98 -7.31 8.74
CA LEU A 27 1.53 -7.11 8.79
C LEU A 27 1.14 -5.97 9.74
N ILE A 28 1.85 -5.79 10.85
CA ILE A 28 1.62 -4.67 11.77
C ILE A 28 1.93 -3.34 11.07
N ILE A 29 3.08 -3.24 10.40
CA ILE A 29 3.47 -2.04 9.64
C ILE A 29 2.42 -1.73 8.56
N ASP A 30 1.98 -2.74 7.81
CA ASP A 30 0.98 -2.55 6.76
C ASP A 30 -0.36 -2.04 7.33
N ILE A 31 -0.79 -2.55 8.49
CA ILE A 31 -2.00 -2.10 9.18
C ILE A 31 -1.85 -0.66 9.67
N GLU A 32 -0.72 -0.31 10.29
CA GLU A 32 -0.47 1.06 10.77
C GLU A 32 -0.47 2.07 9.62
N ASN A 33 0.17 1.73 8.50
CA ASN A 33 0.16 2.55 7.30
C ASN A 33 -1.27 2.73 6.74
N GLU A 34 -2.05 1.65 6.64
CA GLU A 34 -3.44 1.73 6.15
C GLU A 34 -4.30 2.61 7.07
N LEU A 35 -4.13 2.52 8.39
CA LEU A 35 -4.83 3.37 9.34
C LEU A 35 -4.46 4.84 9.18
N GLN A 36 -3.17 5.16 9.01
CA GLN A 36 -2.72 6.53 8.74
C GLN A 36 -3.30 7.08 7.44
N TRP A 37 -3.32 6.26 6.37
CA TRP A 37 -3.96 6.63 5.11
C TRP A 37 -5.44 6.90 5.29
N GLN A 38 -6.15 6.01 5.98
CA GLN A 38 -7.58 6.17 6.24
C GLN A 38 -7.85 7.47 7.01
N GLU A 39 -7.06 7.78 8.05
CA GLU A 39 -7.18 9.01 8.83
C GLU A 39 -6.93 10.25 7.97
N THR A 40 -5.83 10.24 7.20
CA THR A 40 -5.44 11.36 6.33
C THR A 40 -6.47 11.63 5.25
N LEU A 41 -6.95 10.59 4.57
CA LEU A 41 -7.88 10.68 3.45
C LEU A 41 -9.33 10.96 3.90
N SER A 42 -9.67 10.63 5.14
CA SER A 42 -11.00 10.93 5.70
C SER A 42 -11.08 12.35 6.28
N ASN A 43 -9.96 13.05 6.44
CA ASN A 43 -9.94 14.42 6.96
C ASN A 43 -10.46 15.41 5.89
N PRO A 44 -11.61 16.07 6.11
CA PRO A 44 -12.16 17.03 5.14
C PRO A 44 -11.27 18.25 4.91
N ASP A 45 -10.40 18.57 5.86
CA ASP A 45 -9.51 19.72 5.81
C ASP A 45 -8.11 19.35 5.30
N ALA A 46 -7.87 18.09 4.93
CA ALA A 46 -6.60 17.68 4.35
C ALA A 46 -6.40 18.36 3.00
N ASN A 47 -5.25 19.01 2.84
CA ASN A 47 -4.85 19.61 1.56
C ASN A 47 -4.27 18.51 0.65
N PHE A 48 -4.92 18.30 -0.48
CA PHE A 48 -4.50 17.34 -1.51
C PHE A 48 -3.98 18.02 -2.79
N ASP A 49 -3.81 19.34 -2.81
CA ASP A 49 -3.47 20.12 -4.01
C ASP A 49 -2.19 19.58 -4.67
N ALA A 50 -1.14 19.31 -3.87
CA ALA A 50 0.10 18.75 -4.39
C ALA A 50 -0.06 17.33 -4.96
N ILE A 51 -0.96 16.51 -4.39
CA ILE A 51 -1.24 15.15 -4.89
C ILE A 51 -2.05 15.22 -6.19
N ILE A 52 -2.99 16.16 -6.28
CA ILE A 52 -3.77 16.41 -7.50
C ILE A 52 -2.84 16.90 -8.62
N GLU A 53 -1.96 17.87 -8.34
CA GLU A 53 -0.98 18.37 -9.30
C GLU A 53 -0.05 17.25 -9.78
N MET A 54 0.47 16.42 -8.87
CA MET A 54 1.27 15.25 -9.24
C MET A 54 0.49 14.27 -10.13
N ALA A 55 -0.78 14.00 -9.82
CA ALA A 55 -1.61 13.11 -10.62
C ALA A 55 -1.88 13.66 -12.03
N GLU A 56 -2.14 14.96 -12.15
CA GLU A 56 -2.32 15.64 -13.43
C GLU A 56 -1.04 15.61 -14.27
N MET A 57 0.12 15.89 -13.65
CA MET A 57 1.42 15.82 -14.30
C MET A 57 1.74 14.40 -14.79
N ALA A 58 1.50 13.37 -13.99
CA ALA A 58 1.71 11.99 -14.39
C ALA A 58 0.87 11.59 -15.62
N ILE A 59 -0.39 12.08 -15.70
CA ILE A 59 -1.25 11.86 -16.87
C ILE A 59 -0.70 12.58 -18.12
N ILE A 60 -0.16 13.80 -17.96
CA ILE A 60 0.45 14.54 -19.06
C ILE A 60 1.71 13.82 -19.55
N GLU A 61 2.59 13.42 -18.64
CA GLU A 61 3.83 12.72 -18.97
C GLU A 61 3.57 11.40 -19.69
N ASP A 62 2.54 10.64 -19.28
CA ASP A 62 2.15 9.40 -19.96
C ASP A 62 1.67 9.66 -21.39
N LYS A 63 0.79 10.66 -21.58
CA LYS A 63 0.30 11.08 -22.91
C LYS A 63 1.42 11.58 -23.82
N GLU A 64 2.43 12.23 -23.26
CA GLU A 64 3.58 12.75 -23.99
C GLU A 64 4.68 11.71 -24.21
N GLY A 65 4.51 10.47 -23.72
CA GLY A 65 5.52 9.42 -23.82
C GLY A 65 6.80 9.74 -23.06
N LYS A 66 6.69 10.57 -22.02
CA LYS A 66 7.79 10.95 -21.12
C LYS A 66 7.90 10.02 -19.92
N THR A 67 6.99 9.06 -19.79
CA THR A 67 7.08 7.97 -18.81
C THR A 67 8.16 6.97 -19.22
N GLU A 68 8.88 6.43 -18.24
CA GLU A 68 9.88 5.38 -18.52
C GLU A 68 9.20 4.14 -19.11
N ASN A 69 9.85 3.55 -20.12
CA ASN A 69 9.35 2.34 -20.75
C ASN A 69 9.44 1.17 -19.75
N CYS A 70 8.30 0.65 -19.30
CA CYS A 70 8.25 -0.57 -18.48
C CYS A 70 8.69 -1.84 -19.24
N SER A 71 9.14 -1.73 -20.49
CA SER A 71 9.56 -2.83 -21.37
C SER A 71 11.01 -3.28 -21.17
N SER A 72 11.74 -2.72 -20.20
CA SER A 72 13.08 -3.19 -19.82
C SER A 72 13.12 -3.70 -18.39
N LYS A 73 12.69 -4.96 -18.19
CA LYS A 73 13.24 -5.90 -17.21
C LYS A 73 12.81 -7.33 -17.50
#